data_AF-A0AAN4Z4E9-F1
#
_entry.id   AF-A0AAN4Z4E9-F1
#
_cell.length_a   1.000
_cell.length_b   1.000
_cell.length_c   1.000
_cell.angle_alpha   90.00
_cell.angle_beta   90.00
_cell.angle_gamma   90.00
#
_symmetry.space_group_name_H-M   'P 1'
#
loop_
_entity.id
_entity.type
_entity.pdbx_description
1 polymer ?
#
loop_
_entity_poly.entity_id
_entity_poly.type
_entity_poly.pdbx_seq_one_letter_code
_entity_poly.pdbx_strand_id
1 'polypeptide(L)'
;QEHLPRVEELIGKLKISEGDVQRLIKISAGKQARIEHLEARVEALENAIDQKHDALKEKGNEYSKKRIDELKSKLADSEKREDEMKKRIDDLSSKLEKSVKREEEQTQRVNDLTNQLEEEKSMEKTPKCIVTLCKKYPSTPYGYIRHLDEHHKTTLLKSGIYLHCSCGITFNTKRDQKKHDKKCSGNEFTLHKLDED
;
A
#
# COMPACT_ATOMS: atom_id res chain seq x y z
N GLN A 1 1.22 126.64 -24.40
CA GLN A 1 1.85 125.97 -25.56
C GLN A 1 2.62 124.69 -25.16
N GLU A 2 2.84 124.40 -23.86
CA GLU A 2 3.62 123.25 -23.38
C GLU A 2 2.90 121.89 -23.31
N HIS A 3 1.59 121.82 -23.57
CA HIS A 3 0.82 120.57 -23.41
C HIS A 3 0.90 119.63 -24.63
N LEU A 4 1.26 120.13 -25.82
CA LEU A 4 1.24 119.35 -27.07
C LEU A 4 2.25 118.17 -27.09
N PRO A 5 3.53 118.35 -26.71
CA PRO A 5 4.51 117.26 -26.76
C PRO A 5 4.19 116.10 -25.80
N ARG A 6 3.61 116.41 -24.64
CA ARG A 6 3.18 115.41 -23.65
C ARG A 6 2.00 114.59 -24.16
N VAL A 7 1.09 115.20 -24.94
CA VAL A 7 -0.03 114.50 -25.59
C VAL A 7 0.48 113.56 -26.69
N GLU A 8 1.44 113.98 -27.50
CA GLU A 8 2.04 113.14 -28.55
C GLU A 8 2.79 111.92 -27.98
N GLU A 9 3.54 112.11 -26.89
CA GLU A 9 4.22 111.01 -26.19
C GLU A 9 3.22 109.97 -25.64
N LEU A 10 2.11 110.44 -25.03
CA LEU A 10 1.05 109.56 -24.53
C LEU A 10 0.36 108.80 -25.66
N ILE A 11 0.11 109.44 -26.80
CA ILE A 11 -0.44 108.78 -28.01
C ILE A 11 0.51 107.69 -28.51
N GLY A 12 1.82 107.94 -28.54
CA GLY A 12 2.83 106.95 -28.92
C GLY A 12 2.83 105.73 -28.00
N LYS A 13 2.81 105.95 -26.68
CA LYS A 13 2.71 104.88 -25.67
C LYS A 13 1.41 104.08 -25.81
N LEU A 14 0.29 104.75 -26.04
CA LEU A 14 -1.00 104.11 -26.27
C LEU A 14 -0.98 103.20 -27.51
N LYS A 15 -0.43 103.66 -28.63
CA LYS A 15 -0.31 102.87 -29.86
C LYS A 15 0.56 101.60 -29.67
N ILE A 16 1.67 101.71 -28.93
CA ILE A 16 2.50 100.56 -28.58
C ILE A 16 1.70 99.57 -27.72
N SER A 17 1.03 100.08 -26.68
CA SER A 17 0.20 99.24 -25.79
C SER A 17 -0.95 98.56 -26.53
N GLU A 18 -1.56 99.23 -27.50
CA GLU A 18 -2.61 98.66 -28.36
C GLU A 18 -2.06 97.49 -29.20
N GLY A 19 -0.87 97.65 -29.79
CA GLY A 19 -0.20 96.59 -30.55
C GLY A 19 0.11 95.36 -29.68
N ASP A 20 0.58 95.57 -28.45
CA ASP A 20 0.83 94.49 -27.49
C ASP A 20 -0.46 93.76 -27.10
N VAL A 21 -1.55 94.50 -26.86
CA VAL A 21 -2.88 93.92 -26.58
C VAL A 21 -3.36 93.07 -27.75
N GLN A 22 -3.27 93.56 -28.99
CA GLN A 22 -3.65 92.80 -30.17
C GLN A 22 -2.82 91.51 -30.34
N ARG A 23 -1.52 91.55 -30.01
CA ARG A 23 -0.65 90.36 -30.03
C ARG A 23 -1.08 89.35 -28.97
N LEU A 24 -1.36 89.81 -27.75
CA LEU A 24 -1.82 88.95 -26.66
C LEU A 24 -3.17 88.30 -26.98
N ILE A 25 -4.10 89.03 -27.62
CA ILE A 25 -5.38 88.48 -28.08
C ILE A 25 -5.16 87.30 -29.04
N LYS A 26 -4.28 87.46 -30.04
CA LYS A 26 -3.97 86.37 -31.00
C LYS A 26 -3.36 85.15 -30.32
N ILE A 27 -2.43 85.36 -29.37
CA ILE A 27 -1.83 84.27 -28.59
C ILE A 27 -2.89 83.57 -27.73
N SER A 28 -3.77 84.33 -27.07
CA SER A 28 -4.85 83.80 -26.25
C SER A 28 -5.81 82.95 -27.07
N ALA A 29 -6.23 83.43 -28.24
CA ALA A 29 -7.08 82.66 -29.16
C ALA A 29 -6.41 81.35 -29.61
N GLY A 30 -5.11 81.38 -29.93
CA GLY A 30 -4.36 80.16 -30.29
C GLY A 30 -4.25 79.18 -29.12
N LYS A 31 -4.09 79.66 -27.89
CA LYS A 31 -4.11 78.82 -26.68
C LYS A 31 -5.49 78.21 -26.45
N GLN A 32 -6.56 79.00 -26.63
CA GLN A 32 -7.94 78.53 -26.47
C GLN A 32 -8.27 77.39 -27.44
N ALA A 33 -7.94 77.55 -28.73
CA ALA A 33 -8.11 76.49 -29.72
C ALA A 33 -7.32 75.21 -29.37
N ARG A 34 -6.11 75.36 -28.78
CA ARG A 34 -5.30 74.22 -28.33
C ARG A 34 -5.94 73.53 -27.11
N ILE A 35 -6.54 74.29 -26.20
CA ILE A 35 -7.25 73.73 -25.03
C ILE A 35 -8.44 72.89 -25.51
N GLU A 36 -9.29 73.43 -26.38
CA GLU A 36 -10.47 72.73 -26.93
C GLU A 36 -10.07 71.41 -27.64
N HIS A 37 -8.99 71.44 -28.43
CA HIS A 37 -8.48 70.23 -29.06
C HIS A 37 -7.92 69.21 -28.05
N LEU A 38 -7.30 69.65 -26.96
CA LEU A 38 -6.82 68.76 -25.91
C LEU A 38 -7.96 68.16 -25.10
N GLU A 39 -9.00 68.94 -24.80
CA GLU A 39 -10.22 68.47 -24.12
C GLU A 39 -10.90 67.36 -24.94
N ALA A 40 -11.12 67.59 -26.24
CA ALA A 40 -11.68 66.58 -27.13
C ALA A 40 -10.82 65.30 -27.20
N ARG A 41 -9.49 65.43 -27.14
CA ARG A 41 -8.58 64.28 -27.12
C ARG A 41 -8.64 63.52 -25.79
N VAL A 42 -8.80 64.21 -24.67
CA VAL A 42 -8.94 63.56 -23.36
C VAL A 42 -10.24 62.76 -23.33
N GLU A 43 -11.36 63.36 -23.75
CA GLU A 43 -12.66 62.69 -23.82
C GLU A 43 -12.61 61.45 -24.72
N ALA A 44 -11.95 61.54 -25.88
CA ALA A 44 -11.78 60.39 -26.77
C ALA A 44 -10.92 59.27 -26.13
N LEU A 45 -9.89 59.63 -25.36
CA LEU A 45 -9.03 58.67 -24.67
C LEU A 45 -9.75 58.02 -23.48
N GLU A 46 -10.53 58.77 -22.72
CA GLU A 46 -11.35 58.24 -21.61
C GLU A 46 -12.33 57.18 -22.14
N ASN A 47 -13.08 57.50 -23.19
CA ASN A 47 -13.99 56.56 -23.84
C ASN A 47 -13.25 55.30 -24.36
N ALA A 48 -12.06 55.47 -24.93
CA ALA A 48 -11.26 54.35 -25.42
C ALA A 48 -10.71 53.46 -24.29
N ILE A 49 -10.39 54.06 -23.13
CA ILE A 49 -9.97 53.34 -21.93
C ILE A 49 -11.13 52.50 -21.39
N ASP A 50 -12.33 53.09 -21.28
CA ASP A 50 -13.52 52.40 -20.79
C ASP A 50 -13.88 51.19 -21.65
N GLN A 51 -13.91 51.37 -22.98
CA GLN A 51 -14.17 50.27 -23.92
C GLN A 51 -13.14 49.14 -23.80
N LYS A 52 -11.85 49.49 -23.64
CA LYS A 52 -10.79 48.48 -23.47
C LYS A 52 -10.90 47.77 -22.13
N HIS A 53 -11.25 48.50 -21.07
CA HIS A 53 -11.45 47.93 -19.75
C HIS A 53 -12.57 46.89 -19.76
N ASP A 54 -13.72 47.22 -20.36
CA ASP A 54 -14.85 46.30 -20.46
C ASP A 54 -14.52 45.08 -21.32
N ALA A 55 -13.86 45.27 -22.46
CA ALA A 55 -13.43 44.17 -23.31
C ALA A 55 -12.43 43.22 -22.60
N LEU A 56 -11.51 43.76 -21.80
CA LEU A 56 -10.58 42.94 -21.01
C LEU A 56 -11.30 42.17 -19.90
N LYS A 57 -12.26 42.82 -19.23
CA LYS A 57 -13.08 42.20 -18.19
C LYS A 57 -13.91 41.04 -18.74
N GLU A 58 -14.55 41.22 -19.89
CA GLU A 58 -15.33 40.17 -20.55
C GLU A 58 -14.46 38.99 -20.97
N LYS A 59 -13.34 39.26 -21.64
CA LYS A 59 -12.38 38.21 -22.05
C LYS A 59 -11.82 37.45 -20.85
N GLY A 60 -11.48 38.15 -19.77
CA GLY A 60 -11.01 37.57 -18.53
C GLY A 60 -12.05 36.65 -17.89
N ASN A 61 -13.30 37.09 -17.83
CA ASN A 61 -14.42 36.31 -17.29
C ASN A 61 -14.71 35.07 -18.14
N GLU A 62 -14.75 35.21 -19.46
CA GLU A 62 -15.00 34.08 -20.38
C GLU A 62 -13.90 33.03 -20.29
N TYR A 63 -12.63 33.45 -20.32
CA TYR A 63 -11.49 32.55 -20.16
C TYR A 63 -11.53 31.82 -18.83
N SER A 64 -11.75 32.56 -17.74
CA SER A 64 -11.80 31.99 -16.39
C SER A 64 -12.96 31.00 -16.24
N LYS A 65 -14.13 31.32 -16.79
CA LYS A 65 -15.30 30.43 -16.78
C LYS A 65 -15.03 29.12 -17.53
N LYS A 66 -14.51 29.21 -18.77
CA LYS A 66 -14.16 28.01 -19.56
C LYS A 66 -13.14 27.13 -18.82
N ARG A 67 -12.13 27.75 -18.21
CA ARG A 67 -11.11 27.02 -17.46
C ARG A 67 -11.67 26.35 -16.21
N ILE A 68 -12.56 27.03 -15.48
CA ILE A 68 -13.24 26.47 -14.31
C ILE A 68 -14.12 25.28 -14.71
N ASP A 69 -14.89 25.39 -15.80
CA ASP A 69 -15.78 24.31 -16.26
C ASP A 69 -14.98 23.08 -16.71
N GLU A 70 -13.86 23.29 -17.42
CA GLU A 70 -12.93 22.21 -17.79
C GLU A 70 -12.35 21.50 -16.55
N LEU A 71 -11.90 22.27 -15.55
CA LEU A 71 -11.35 21.71 -14.32
C LEU A 71 -12.40 20.96 -13.51
N LYS A 72 -13.65 21.46 -13.46
CA LYS A 72 -14.78 20.75 -12.82
C LYS A 72 -15.05 19.41 -13.49
N SER A 73 -15.06 19.36 -14.82
CA SER A 73 -15.25 18.09 -15.55
C SER A 73 -14.14 17.09 -15.24
N LYS A 74 -12.88 17.54 -15.24
CA LYS A 74 -11.73 16.67 -14.91
C LYS A 74 -11.76 16.18 -13.46
N LEU A 75 -12.23 17.02 -12.54
CA LEU A 75 -12.40 16.64 -11.14
C LEU A 75 -13.46 15.54 -11.00
N ALA A 76 -14.63 15.71 -11.62
CA ALA A 76 -15.70 14.71 -11.59
C ALA A 76 -15.26 13.35 -12.18
N ASP A 77 -14.51 13.36 -13.28
CA ASP A 77 -13.93 12.14 -13.86
C ASP A 77 -12.93 11.47 -12.91
N SER A 78 -12.15 12.26 -12.17
CA SER A 78 -11.18 11.75 -11.21
C SER A 78 -11.86 11.15 -9.98
N GLU A 79 -12.89 11.80 -9.45
CA GLU A 79 -13.72 11.27 -8.35
C GLU A 79 -14.36 9.94 -8.71
N LYS A 80 -14.90 9.81 -9.93
CA LYS A 80 -15.48 8.55 -10.42
C LYS A 80 -14.44 7.42 -10.45
N ARG A 81 -13.22 7.69 -10.93
CA ARG A 81 -12.14 6.69 -10.94
C ARG A 81 -11.70 6.29 -9.54
N GLU A 82 -11.69 7.24 -8.61
CA GLU A 82 -11.39 6.96 -7.21
C GLU A 82 -12.42 5.99 -6.60
N ASP A 83 -13.70 6.21 -6.84
CA ASP A 83 -14.77 5.33 -6.37
C ASP A 83 -14.69 3.92 -6.98
N GLU A 84 -14.34 3.82 -8.26
CA GLU A 84 -14.09 2.53 -8.92
C GLU A 84 -12.88 1.81 -8.32
N MET A 85 -11.80 2.53 -8.00
CA MET A 85 -10.63 1.96 -7.34
C MET A 85 -10.94 1.49 -5.92
N LYS A 86 -11.72 2.25 -5.14
CA LYS A 86 -12.17 1.83 -3.80
C LYS A 86 -12.93 0.50 -3.86
N LYS A 87 -13.90 0.37 -4.76
CA LYS A 87 -14.65 -0.89 -4.95
C LYS A 87 -13.75 -2.08 -5.31
N ARG A 88 -12.73 -1.85 -6.15
CA ARG A 88 -11.75 -2.90 -6.51
C ARG A 88 -10.89 -3.31 -5.31
N ILE A 89 -10.48 -2.36 -4.48
CA ILE A 89 -9.73 -2.62 -3.25
C ILE A 89 -10.57 -3.47 -2.30
N ASP A 90 -11.86 -3.14 -2.11
CA ASP A 90 -12.75 -3.88 -1.22
C ASP A 90 -12.96 -5.35 -1.69
N ASP A 91 -13.13 -5.56 -3.00
CA ASP A 91 -13.23 -6.90 -3.59
C ASP A 91 -11.94 -7.70 -3.43
N LEU A 92 -10.78 -7.08 -3.69
CA LEU A 92 -9.48 -7.73 -3.52
C LEU A 92 -9.20 -8.08 -2.06
N SER A 93 -9.51 -7.19 -1.12
CA SER A 93 -9.40 -7.46 0.32
C SER A 93 -10.27 -8.65 0.73
N SER A 94 -11.52 -8.68 0.29
CA SER A 94 -12.45 -9.79 0.56
C SER A 94 -11.97 -11.13 -0.03
N LYS A 95 -11.32 -11.10 -1.20
CA LYS A 95 -10.72 -12.30 -1.80
C LYS A 95 -9.47 -12.74 -1.05
N LEU A 96 -8.63 -11.81 -0.61
CA LEU A 96 -7.43 -12.09 0.15
C LEU A 96 -7.77 -12.76 1.49
N GLU A 97 -8.75 -12.23 2.23
CA GLU A 97 -9.22 -12.83 3.49
C GLU A 97 -9.67 -14.29 3.31
N LYS A 98 -10.39 -14.59 2.22
CA LYS A 98 -10.81 -15.97 1.91
C LYS A 98 -9.63 -16.88 1.59
N SER A 99 -8.61 -16.37 0.88
CA SER A 99 -7.41 -17.13 0.59
C SER A 99 -6.59 -17.42 1.85
N VAL A 100 -6.42 -16.42 2.74
CA VAL A 100 -5.73 -16.59 4.03
C VAL A 100 -6.41 -17.67 4.87
N LYS A 101 -7.75 -17.65 5.00
CA LYS A 101 -8.48 -18.70 5.73
C LYS A 101 -8.25 -20.10 5.16
N ARG A 102 -8.23 -20.24 3.83
CA ARG A 102 -7.95 -21.53 3.19
C ARG A 102 -6.52 -21.99 3.44
N GLU A 103 -5.56 -21.08 3.44
CA GLU A 103 -4.16 -21.38 3.75
C GLU A 103 -3.98 -21.84 5.20
N GLU A 104 -4.66 -21.18 6.15
CA GLU A 104 -4.71 -21.60 7.55
C GLU A 104 -5.28 -23.02 7.70
N GLU A 105 -6.41 -23.31 7.04
CA GLU A 105 -7.02 -24.65 7.01
C GLU A 105 -6.09 -25.70 6.39
N GLN A 106 -5.40 -25.37 5.30
CA GLN A 106 -4.44 -26.26 4.66
C GLN A 106 -3.23 -26.52 5.56
N THR A 107 -2.72 -25.48 6.22
CA THR A 107 -1.63 -25.59 7.20
C THR A 107 -1.99 -26.53 8.32
N GLN A 108 -3.22 -26.41 8.88
CA GLN A 108 -3.69 -27.31 9.91
C GLN A 108 -3.75 -28.77 9.42
N ARG A 109 -4.30 -29.01 8.22
CA ARG A 109 -4.36 -30.36 7.64
C ARG A 109 -2.98 -30.97 7.44
N VAL A 110 -2.01 -30.19 6.99
CA VAL A 110 -0.62 -30.65 6.81
C VAL A 110 -0.02 -31.04 8.16
N ASN A 111 -0.24 -30.25 9.21
CA ASN A 111 0.23 -30.58 10.56
C ASN A 111 -0.40 -31.89 11.06
N ASP A 112 -1.72 -32.05 10.90
CA ASP A 112 -2.43 -33.26 11.32
C ASP A 112 -1.91 -34.51 10.59
N LEU A 113 -1.72 -34.43 9.27
CA LEU A 113 -1.15 -35.52 8.46
C LEU A 113 0.30 -35.82 8.83
N THR A 114 1.09 -34.81 9.14
CA THR A 114 2.48 -34.98 9.58
C THR A 114 2.53 -35.75 10.89
N ASN A 115 1.70 -35.39 11.86
CA ASN A 115 1.59 -36.10 13.14
C ASN A 115 1.15 -37.56 12.95
N GLN A 116 0.14 -37.80 12.11
CA GLN A 116 -0.31 -39.18 11.80
C GLN A 116 0.82 -40.01 11.18
N LEU A 117 1.60 -39.44 10.25
CA LEU A 117 2.72 -40.13 9.63
C LEU A 117 3.85 -40.43 10.63
N GLU A 118 4.11 -39.52 11.57
CA GLU A 118 5.08 -39.75 12.66
C GLU A 118 4.61 -40.87 13.60
N GLU A 119 3.32 -40.89 13.95
CA GLU A 119 2.71 -41.97 14.72
C GLU A 119 2.82 -43.32 14.00
N GLU A 120 2.48 -43.41 12.72
CA GLU A 120 2.60 -44.65 11.93
C GLU A 120 4.05 -45.13 11.84
N LYS A 121 5.00 -44.25 11.55
CA LYS A 121 6.44 -44.57 11.54
C LYS A 121 6.93 -45.07 12.89
N SER A 122 6.39 -44.55 13.99
CA SER A 122 6.75 -45.01 15.33
C SER A 122 6.26 -46.45 15.59
N MET A 123 5.10 -46.83 15.03
CA MET A 123 4.55 -48.18 15.16
C MET A 123 5.33 -49.20 14.33
N GLU A 124 5.75 -48.84 13.11
CA GLU A 124 6.47 -49.74 12.19
C GLU A 124 7.85 -50.16 12.75
N LYS A 125 8.51 -49.30 13.51
CA LYS A 125 9.82 -49.60 14.14
C LYS A 125 9.76 -50.64 15.25
N THR A 126 8.58 -50.97 15.76
CA THR A 126 8.42 -51.86 16.92
C THR A 126 7.72 -53.13 16.49
N PRO A 127 8.27 -54.32 16.79
CA PRO A 127 7.66 -55.56 16.34
C PRO A 127 6.34 -55.82 17.07
N LYS A 128 5.31 -56.22 16.31
CA LYS A 128 4.00 -56.59 16.83
C LYS A 128 4.10 -57.81 17.75
N CYS A 129 3.28 -57.86 18.81
CA CYS A 129 3.13 -59.07 19.60
C CYS A 129 2.77 -60.29 18.71
N ILE A 130 3.51 -61.39 18.89
CA ILE A 130 3.39 -62.61 18.08
C ILE A 130 2.06 -63.36 18.26
N VAL A 131 1.35 -63.12 19.37
CA VAL A 131 0.08 -63.80 19.64
C VAL A 131 -0.98 -63.31 18.65
N THR A 132 -1.59 -64.23 17.90
CA THR A 132 -2.39 -64.01 16.66
C THR A 132 -3.58 -63.04 16.80
N LEU A 133 -3.96 -62.66 18.02
CA LEU A 133 -5.03 -61.70 18.30
C LEU A 133 -4.59 -60.47 19.11
N CYS A 134 -3.31 -60.37 19.46
CA CYS A 134 -2.78 -59.22 20.19
C CYS A 134 -2.39 -58.09 19.23
N LYS A 135 -2.97 -56.90 19.45
CA LYS A 135 -2.68 -55.68 18.67
C LYS A 135 -1.67 -54.75 19.36
N LYS A 136 -0.95 -55.23 20.38
CA LYS A 136 0.07 -54.42 21.06
C LYS A 136 1.38 -54.43 20.28
N TYR A 137 2.02 -53.26 20.27
CA TYR A 137 3.33 -52.97 19.71
C TYR A 137 4.21 -52.43 20.84
N PRO A 138 4.79 -53.30 21.68
CA PRO A 138 5.62 -52.88 22.79
C PRO A 138 6.85 -52.12 22.29
N SER A 139 7.04 -50.89 22.76
CA SER A 139 8.08 -49.99 22.25
C SER A 139 9.49 -50.29 22.73
N THR A 140 9.65 -51.23 23.66
CA THR A 140 10.96 -51.66 24.16
C THR A 140 11.03 -53.18 24.29
N PRO A 141 12.22 -53.79 24.23
CA PRO A 141 12.38 -55.22 24.43
C PRO A 141 11.87 -55.69 25.80
N TYR A 142 12.12 -54.89 26.85
CA TYR A 142 11.55 -55.13 28.19
C TYR A 142 10.03 -55.13 28.15
N GLY A 143 9.44 -54.09 27.54
CA GLY A 143 8.00 -53.95 27.38
C GLY A 143 7.39 -55.14 26.65
N TYR A 144 8.10 -55.66 25.64
CA TYR A 144 7.68 -56.83 24.87
C TYR A 144 7.64 -58.10 25.71
N ILE A 145 8.74 -58.39 26.43
CA ILE A 145 8.81 -59.56 27.32
C ILE A 145 7.78 -59.45 28.44
N ARG A 146 7.66 -58.27 29.07
CA ARG A 146 6.68 -58.01 30.13
C ARG A 146 5.25 -58.21 29.62
N HIS A 147 4.96 -57.74 28.41
CA HIS A 147 3.65 -57.89 27.81
C HIS A 147 3.28 -59.37 27.58
N LEU A 148 4.21 -60.17 27.04
CA LEU A 148 4.01 -61.62 26.88
C LEU A 148 3.76 -62.33 28.22
N ASP A 149 4.52 -61.96 29.25
CA ASP A 149 4.45 -62.53 30.60
C ASP A 149 3.12 -62.16 31.29
N GLU A 150 2.76 -60.87 31.29
CA GLU A 150 1.60 -60.36 32.02
C GLU A 150 0.27 -60.69 31.34
N HIS A 151 0.18 -60.53 30.02
CA HIS A 151 -1.08 -60.64 29.27
C HIS A 151 -1.29 -61.97 28.57
N HIS A 152 -0.22 -62.68 28.21
CA HIS A 152 -0.31 -63.94 27.47
C HIS A 152 0.20 -65.14 28.27
N LYS A 153 0.73 -64.92 29.49
CA LYS A 153 1.29 -65.97 30.35
C LYS A 153 2.30 -66.86 29.61
N THR A 154 3.02 -66.27 28.65
CA THR A 154 4.01 -66.94 27.80
C THR A 154 5.37 -66.25 27.91
N THR A 155 6.40 -66.90 27.38
CA THR A 155 7.76 -66.35 27.30
C THR A 155 8.27 -66.41 25.85
N LEU A 156 9.36 -65.72 25.56
CA LEU A 156 10.00 -65.75 24.23
C LEU A 156 10.33 -67.20 23.81
N LEU A 157 11.02 -67.94 24.69
CA LEU A 157 11.35 -69.36 24.50
C LEU A 157 10.12 -70.24 24.25
N LYS A 158 9.05 -70.09 25.06
CA LYS A 158 7.81 -70.86 24.88
C LYS A 158 7.10 -70.54 23.57
N SER A 159 7.33 -69.35 23.04
CA SER A 159 6.74 -68.88 21.79
C SER A 159 7.66 -69.13 20.59
N GLY A 160 8.79 -69.84 20.78
CA GLY A 160 9.72 -70.20 19.70
C GLY A 160 10.48 -69.00 19.12
N ILE A 161 10.67 -67.92 19.90
CA ILE A 161 11.27 -66.67 19.40
C ILE A 161 12.38 -66.13 20.31
N TYR A 162 13.21 -65.26 19.75
CA TYR A 162 14.15 -64.42 20.48
C TYR A 162 14.10 -62.97 19.98
N LEU A 163 14.61 -62.06 20.80
CA LEU A 163 14.72 -60.64 20.46
C LEU A 163 16.17 -60.35 20.08
N HIS A 164 16.37 -59.65 18.96
CA HIS A 164 17.66 -59.16 18.51
C HIS A 164 17.69 -57.64 18.65
N CYS A 165 18.57 -57.12 19.50
CA CYS A 165 18.77 -55.68 19.64
C CYS A 165 19.67 -55.17 18.51
N SER A 166 19.46 -53.93 18.05
CA SER A 166 20.30 -53.30 17.04
C SER A 166 21.79 -53.19 17.41
N CYS A 167 22.16 -53.33 18.68
CA CYS A 167 23.56 -53.43 19.12
C CYS A 167 24.22 -54.80 18.82
N GLY A 168 23.48 -55.73 18.20
CA GLY A 168 23.94 -57.07 17.82
C GLY A 168 23.76 -58.14 18.90
N ILE A 169 23.17 -57.81 20.06
CA ILE A 169 22.95 -58.77 21.15
C ILE A 169 21.57 -59.40 21.02
N THR A 170 21.53 -60.73 21.06
CA THR A 170 20.30 -61.53 21.12
C THR A 170 19.97 -61.94 22.54
N PHE A 171 18.69 -61.97 22.90
CA PHE A 171 18.23 -62.50 24.17
C PHE A 171 16.86 -63.17 24.06
N ASN A 172 16.71 -64.24 24.82
CA ASN A 172 15.52 -65.10 24.84
C ASN A 172 14.92 -65.22 26.26
N THR A 173 15.53 -64.57 27.27
CA THR A 173 15.00 -64.52 28.64
C THR A 173 14.91 -63.10 29.19
N LYS A 174 14.00 -62.89 30.16
CA LYS A 174 13.87 -61.65 30.95
C LYS A 174 15.16 -61.30 31.70
N ARG A 175 15.97 -62.30 32.08
CA ARG A 175 17.21 -62.11 32.82
C ARG A 175 18.32 -61.55 31.92
N ASP A 176 18.42 -62.07 30.70
CA ASP A 176 19.43 -61.64 29.73
C ASP A 176 19.13 -60.24 29.21
N GLN A 177 17.85 -59.97 28.95
CA GLN A 177 17.38 -58.64 28.61
C GLN A 177 17.68 -57.61 29.72
N LYS A 178 17.43 -57.93 30.99
CA LYS A 178 17.75 -57.03 32.11
C LYS A 178 19.25 -56.77 32.29
N LYS A 179 20.11 -57.72 31.92
CA LYS A 179 21.57 -57.50 31.87
C LYS A 179 21.97 -56.61 30.71
N HIS A 180 21.30 -56.77 29.58
CA HIS A 180 21.51 -56.00 28.37
C HIS A 180 21.09 -54.53 28.51
N ASP A 181 19.93 -54.24 29.10
CA ASP A 181 19.43 -52.86 29.30
C ASP A 181 20.38 -51.97 30.11
N LYS A 182 21.21 -52.56 30.98
CA LYS A 182 22.23 -51.81 31.72
C LYS A 182 23.38 -51.32 30.82
N LYS A 183 23.53 -51.90 29.63
CA LYS A 183 24.65 -51.69 28.70
C LYS A 183 24.22 -51.05 27.38
N CYS A 184 22.92 -50.97 27.10
CA CYS A 184 22.38 -50.48 25.84
C CYS A 184 21.05 -49.77 26.10
N SER A 185 20.89 -48.57 25.52
CA SER A 185 19.63 -47.82 25.55
C SER A 185 18.52 -48.47 24.72
N GLY A 186 18.85 -49.45 23.85
CA GLY A 186 18.00 -50.60 23.51
C GLY A 186 16.61 -50.35 22.92
N ASN A 187 16.38 -49.21 22.27
CA ASN A 187 15.04 -48.84 21.80
C ASN A 187 14.63 -49.51 20.48
N GLU A 188 15.58 -50.02 19.69
CA GLU A 188 15.31 -50.70 18.41
C GLU A 188 15.66 -52.19 18.52
N PHE A 189 14.70 -53.05 18.20
CA PHE A 189 14.84 -54.50 18.28
C PHE A 189 13.96 -55.22 17.26
N THR A 190 14.36 -56.41 16.87
CA THR A 190 13.65 -57.27 15.91
C THR A 190 13.31 -58.63 16.54
N LEU A 191 12.27 -59.28 16.04
CA LEU A 191 11.85 -60.62 16.43
C LEU A 191 12.36 -61.64 15.43
N HIS A 192 12.93 -62.73 15.94
CA HIS A 192 13.41 -63.86 15.14
C HIS A 192 12.86 -65.16 15.72
N LYS A 193 12.61 -66.15 14.86
CA LYS A 193 12.21 -67.49 15.30
C LYS A 193 13.44 -68.34 15.57
N LEU A 194 13.32 -69.24 16.55
CA LEU A 194 14.40 -70.15 16.96
C LEU A 194 14.72 -71.24 15.91
N ASP A 195 13.87 -71.41 14.89
CA ASP A 195 13.97 -72.50 13.89
C ASP A 195 14.40 -72.00 12.48
N GLU A 196 14.79 -70.73 12.32
CA GLU A 196 15.12 -70.11 11.00
C GLU A 196 16.61 -69.74 10.82
N ASP A 197 17.53 -70.25 11.65
CA ASP A 197 18.99 -70.10 11.50
C ASP A 197 19.68 -71.36 10.92
#